data_AF-A0A9Q0S866-F1
#
_entry.id   AF-A0A9Q0S866-F1
#
_cell.length_a   1.000
_cell.length_b   1.000
_cell.length_c   1.000
_cell.angle_alpha   90.00
_cell.angle_beta   90.00
_cell.angle_gamma   90.00
#
_symmetry.space_group_name_H-M   'P 1'
#
loop_
_entity.id
_entity.type
_entity.pdbx_description
1 polymer ?
#
loop_
_entity_poly.entity_id
_entity_poly.type
_entity_poly.pdbx_seq_one_letter_code
_entity_poly.pdbx_strand_id
1 'polypeptide(L)'
;MSLPLLRSYTPGLFNLIKPIASTIFPKNGCVKYSVTKKDSVEEMLGHPPKPKRPLMPFFLYMKDIRQSTKISKETLTTHEILRIIGEKWRSLDASTKEKYSEEFCREIAAYSEQLSEYKKQLAKEDLLKIQEARKNIAKEKEKRKTIRILRREAIALDKPKLPDAQFLRFLEAVPDRQPDEAYIKYLRRKAAEWKCLSESEKQVYKEQQANALKDYRMKMLEWKGKMIRLGKYEVIDSEIPRYLKYERILNNSRKKKFKK
;
A
#
# COMPACT_ATOMS: atom_id res chain seq x y z
N MET A 1 -19.75 61.39 24.50
CA MET A 1 -19.96 60.01 24.02
C MET A 1 -18.84 59.69 23.03
N SER A 2 -17.88 58.88 23.44
CA SER A 2 -16.74 58.48 22.61
C SER A 2 -16.46 57.01 22.90
N LEU A 3 -16.68 56.13 21.92
CA LEU A 3 -16.37 54.71 22.00
C LEU A 3 -15.04 54.42 21.27
N PRO A 4 -14.15 53.58 21.85
CA PRO A 4 -12.80 53.39 21.35
C PRO A 4 -12.72 52.31 20.27
N LEU A 5 -11.79 52.51 19.33
CA LEU A 5 -11.40 51.58 18.27
C LEU A 5 -10.70 50.35 18.87
N LEU A 6 -11.32 49.18 18.76
CA LEU A 6 -10.67 47.89 19.02
C LEU A 6 -9.83 47.47 17.81
N ARG A 7 -8.52 47.72 17.92
CA ARG A 7 -7.46 47.21 17.07
C ARG A 7 -7.31 45.70 17.31
N SER A 8 -7.85 44.87 16.43
CA SER A 8 -7.60 43.42 16.47
C SER A 8 -6.18 43.13 15.97
N TYR A 9 -5.30 42.81 16.92
CA TYR A 9 -3.97 42.26 16.70
C TYR A 9 -4.10 40.77 16.37
N THR A 10 -3.78 40.38 15.13
CA THR A 10 -3.57 38.97 14.76
C THR A 10 -2.09 38.72 14.51
N PRO A 11 -1.35 38.09 15.45
CA PRO A 11 -0.06 37.50 15.15
C PRO A 11 -0.26 36.03 14.75
N GLY A 12 0.30 35.63 13.63
CA GLY A 12 0.61 34.22 13.37
C GLY A 12 -0.24 33.56 12.29
N LEU A 13 0.46 33.22 11.20
CA LEU A 13 0.33 32.04 10.32
C LEU A 13 0.68 32.34 8.85
N PHE A 14 1.28 33.49 8.56
CA PHE A 14 2.15 33.64 7.38
C PHE A 14 3.46 32.89 7.62
N ASN A 15 3.44 31.56 7.50
CA ASN A 15 4.57 30.71 7.11
C ASN A 15 4.18 29.23 7.30
N LEU A 16 3.28 28.72 6.47
CA LEU A 16 3.12 27.27 6.26
C LEU A 16 2.53 26.92 4.87
N ILE A 17 2.52 27.87 3.93
CA ILE A 17 2.27 27.56 2.51
C ILE A 17 3.63 27.31 1.87
N LYS A 18 4.14 26.09 2.01
CA LYS A 18 5.11 25.60 1.03
C LYS A 18 4.35 25.46 -0.30
N PRO A 19 4.84 26.04 -1.41
CA PRO A 19 4.13 25.99 -2.68
C PRO A 19 3.98 24.54 -3.13
N ILE A 20 2.74 24.15 -3.45
CA ILE A 20 2.40 22.88 -4.10
C ILE A 20 2.79 23.01 -5.59
N ALA A 21 4.07 23.25 -5.84
CA ALA A 21 4.67 23.32 -7.16
C ALA A 21 5.86 22.34 -7.20
N SER A 22 5.61 21.06 -6.90
CA SER A 22 6.58 19.98 -7.14
C SER A 22 5.99 18.56 -7.20
N THR A 23 4.66 18.38 -7.17
CA THR A 23 4.05 17.04 -7.11
C THR A 23 3.30 16.63 -8.38
N ILE A 24 3.67 17.21 -9.52
CA ILE A 24 3.26 16.74 -10.85
C ILE A 24 4.53 16.29 -11.57
N PHE A 25 4.83 14.99 -11.40
CA PHE A 25 5.95 14.22 -11.98
C PHE A 25 7.38 14.65 -11.57
N PRO A 26 8.18 13.77 -10.94
CA PRO A 26 9.63 13.96 -10.94
C PRO A 26 10.12 13.84 -12.39
N LYS A 27 10.39 14.97 -13.03
CA LYS A 27 11.22 15.02 -14.23
C LYS A 27 12.66 15.21 -13.78
N ASN A 28 13.35 14.10 -13.56
CA ASN A 28 14.74 13.86 -13.92
C ASN A 28 15.05 12.39 -13.61
N GLY A 29 15.37 11.64 -14.66
CA GLY A 29 15.64 10.20 -14.59
C GLY A 29 14.39 9.34 -14.78
N CYS A 30 13.98 9.15 -16.02
CA CYS A 30 13.34 7.90 -16.41
C CYS A 30 14.41 6.80 -16.27
N VAL A 31 14.72 6.42 -15.03
CA VAL A 31 15.24 5.09 -14.77
C VAL A 31 14.07 4.21 -15.17
N LYS A 32 14.18 3.58 -16.34
CA LYS A 32 13.38 2.40 -16.63
C LYS A 32 13.66 1.44 -15.47
N TYR A 33 12.85 1.48 -14.41
CA TYR A 33 12.72 0.34 -13.53
C TYR A 33 11.96 -0.69 -14.35
N SER A 34 12.65 -1.36 -15.26
CA SER A 34 12.42 -2.78 -15.44
C SER A 34 12.63 -3.36 -14.04
N VAL A 35 11.54 -3.58 -13.29
CA VAL A 35 11.59 -4.32 -12.04
C VAL A 35 11.85 -5.78 -12.44
N THR A 36 13.08 -6.05 -12.83
CA THR A 36 13.59 -7.37 -13.13
C THR A 36 14.30 -7.85 -11.87
N LYS A 37 13.58 -8.70 -11.13
CA LYS A 37 13.92 -9.35 -9.85
C LYS A 37 13.61 -8.51 -8.61
N LYS A 38 12.96 -9.14 -7.62
CA LYS A 38 12.86 -8.61 -6.25
C LYS A 38 14.23 -8.86 -5.61
N ASP A 39 14.97 -7.79 -5.38
CA ASP A 39 16.25 -7.88 -4.68
C ASP A 39 16.00 -8.43 -3.26
N SER A 40 16.82 -9.41 -2.88
CA SER A 40 16.86 -9.94 -1.52
C SER A 40 17.40 -8.89 -0.55
N VAL A 41 17.10 -9.04 0.74
CA VAL A 41 17.60 -8.12 1.77
C VAL A 41 19.12 -8.11 1.79
N GLU A 42 19.72 -9.26 1.51
CA GLU A 42 21.17 -9.41 1.39
C GLU A 42 21.74 -8.63 0.20
N GLU A 43 21.12 -8.70 -0.97
CA GLU A 43 21.52 -7.91 -2.16
C GLU A 43 21.35 -6.40 -1.92
N MET A 44 20.28 -5.98 -1.22
CA MET A 44 20.07 -4.57 -0.85
C MET A 44 21.16 -4.01 0.07
N LEU A 45 21.84 -4.88 0.81
CA LEU A 45 22.95 -4.53 1.70
C LEU A 45 24.33 -4.79 1.06
N GLY A 46 24.37 -5.13 -0.23
CA GLY A 46 25.62 -5.37 -0.97
C GLY A 46 26.25 -6.75 -0.73
N HIS A 47 25.53 -7.68 -0.10
CA HIS A 47 25.98 -9.05 0.11
C HIS A 47 25.51 -10.00 -0.99
N PRO A 48 26.22 -11.11 -1.25
CA PRO A 48 25.74 -12.13 -2.17
C PRO A 48 24.36 -12.65 -1.74
N PRO A 49 23.51 -13.05 -2.71
CA PRO A 49 22.18 -13.56 -2.40
C PRO A 49 22.28 -14.84 -1.59
N LYS A 50 21.45 -14.94 -0.56
CA LYS A 50 21.32 -16.17 0.22
C LYS A 50 20.87 -17.33 -0.69
N PRO A 51 21.52 -18.51 -0.61
CA PRO A 51 21.07 -19.70 -1.32
C PRO A 51 19.58 -19.94 -1.08
N LYS A 52 18.84 -20.28 -2.14
CA LYS A 52 17.40 -20.56 -2.06
C LYS A 52 17.17 -22.00 -1.64
N ARG A 53 16.15 -22.23 -0.82
CA ARG A 53 15.73 -23.61 -0.51
C ARG A 53 15.23 -24.29 -1.78
N PRO A 54 15.59 -25.57 -2.01
CA PRO A 54 15.09 -26.33 -3.15
C PRO A 54 13.59 -26.55 -3.06
N LEU A 55 12.98 -26.90 -4.18
CA LEU A 55 11.54 -27.12 -4.27
C LEU A 55 11.19 -28.50 -3.71
N MET A 56 10.13 -28.61 -2.92
CA MET A 56 9.63 -29.90 -2.45
C MET A 56 9.18 -30.77 -3.63
N PRO A 57 9.12 -32.12 -3.50
CA PRO A 57 8.85 -33.05 -4.60
C PRO A 57 7.62 -32.69 -5.46
N PHE A 58 6.49 -32.36 -4.82
CA PHE A 58 5.29 -31.92 -5.52
C PHE A 58 5.51 -30.64 -6.35
N PHE A 59 6.29 -29.68 -5.84
CA PHE A 59 6.57 -28.43 -6.54
C PHE A 59 7.56 -28.61 -7.71
N LEU A 60 8.46 -29.60 -7.63
CA LEU A 60 9.29 -30.03 -8.76
C LEU A 60 8.39 -30.59 -9.87
N TYR A 61 7.55 -31.56 -9.54
CA TYR A 61 6.53 -32.10 -10.48
C TYR A 61 5.64 -31.00 -11.09
N MET A 62 5.14 -30.08 -10.25
CA MET A 62 4.32 -28.96 -10.71
C MET A 62 5.09 -28.05 -11.67
N LYS A 63 6.38 -27.80 -11.43
CA LYS A 63 7.23 -26.98 -12.30
C LYS A 63 7.32 -27.58 -13.71
N ASP A 64 7.47 -28.90 -13.80
CA ASP A 64 7.61 -29.61 -15.08
C ASP A 64 6.32 -29.63 -15.88
N ILE A 65 5.18 -29.84 -15.22
CA ILE A 65 3.89 -30.10 -15.90
C ILE A 65 3.02 -28.86 -16.05
N ARG A 66 3.29 -27.78 -15.32
CA ARG A 66 2.47 -26.58 -15.37
C ARG A 66 2.44 -25.93 -16.76
N GLN A 67 3.56 -25.91 -17.47
CA GLN A 67 3.62 -25.29 -18.80
C GLN A 67 2.80 -26.10 -19.83
N SER A 68 2.98 -27.42 -19.87
CA SER A 68 2.22 -28.30 -20.78
C SER A 68 0.71 -28.32 -20.45
N THR A 69 0.36 -28.30 -19.17
CA THR A 69 -1.06 -28.23 -18.75
C THR A 69 -1.69 -26.87 -19.07
N LYS A 70 -0.89 -25.79 -19.05
CA LYS A 70 -1.38 -24.46 -19.42
C LYS A 70 -1.64 -24.35 -20.93
N ILE A 71 -0.77 -24.92 -21.76
CA ILE A 71 -0.93 -24.93 -23.24
C ILE A 71 -2.12 -25.81 -23.65
N SER A 72 -2.30 -26.97 -23.02
CA SER A 72 -3.45 -27.84 -23.31
C SER A 72 -4.79 -27.30 -22.82
N LYS A 73 -4.78 -26.34 -21.87
CA LYS A 73 -5.98 -25.81 -21.21
C LYS A 73 -5.92 -24.28 -21.10
N GLU A 74 -5.65 -23.61 -22.22
CA GLU A 74 -5.44 -22.15 -22.29
C GLU A 74 -6.64 -21.32 -21.81
N THR A 75 -7.85 -21.88 -21.87
CA THR A 75 -9.08 -21.23 -21.41
C THR A 75 -9.29 -21.30 -19.89
N LEU A 76 -8.59 -22.20 -19.19
CA LEU A 76 -8.76 -22.38 -17.75
C LEU A 76 -7.97 -21.37 -16.93
N THR A 77 -8.53 -21.02 -15.78
CA THR A 77 -7.85 -20.17 -14.81
C THR A 77 -6.63 -20.89 -14.22
N THR A 78 -5.64 -20.12 -13.78
CA THR A 78 -4.45 -20.70 -13.13
C THR A 78 -4.81 -21.54 -11.90
N HIS A 79 -5.87 -21.17 -11.18
CA HIS A 79 -6.34 -21.91 -10.01
C HIS A 79 -6.87 -23.30 -10.39
N GLU A 80 -7.65 -23.40 -11.46
CA GLU A 80 -8.18 -24.68 -11.97
C GLU A 80 -7.06 -25.59 -12.49
N ILE A 81 -6.08 -25.02 -13.20
CA ILE A 81 -4.89 -25.75 -13.64
C ILE A 81 -4.12 -26.33 -12.45
N LEU A 82 -3.92 -25.55 -11.39
CA LEU A 82 -3.24 -26.03 -10.17
C LEU A 82 -4.02 -27.13 -9.47
N ARG A 83 -5.36 -27.05 -9.46
CA ARG A 83 -6.22 -28.11 -8.92
C ARG A 83 -6.05 -29.42 -9.70
N ILE A 84 -6.07 -29.37 -11.03
CA ILE A 84 -5.85 -30.53 -11.91
C ILE A 84 -4.46 -31.14 -11.67
N ILE A 85 -3.41 -30.33 -11.55
CA ILE A 85 -2.05 -30.83 -11.28
C ILE A 85 -1.99 -31.52 -9.91
N GLY A 86 -2.66 -30.96 -8.89
CA GLY A 86 -2.78 -31.57 -7.57
C GLY A 86 -3.50 -32.91 -7.59
N GLU A 87 -4.57 -33.04 -8.37
CA GLU A 87 -5.30 -34.30 -8.59
C GLU A 87 -4.40 -35.33 -9.28
N LYS A 88 -3.71 -34.93 -10.37
CA LYS A 88 -2.73 -35.80 -11.05
C LYS A 88 -1.62 -36.28 -10.12
N TRP A 89 -1.07 -35.41 -9.27
CA TRP A 89 -0.06 -35.81 -8.29
C TRP A 89 -0.56 -36.87 -7.31
N ARG A 90 -1.83 -36.79 -6.87
CA ARG A 90 -2.39 -37.83 -5.98
C ARG A 90 -2.50 -39.17 -6.68
N SER A 91 -2.91 -39.17 -7.95
CA SER A 91 -3.07 -40.38 -8.77
C SER A 91 -1.77 -40.92 -9.39
N LEU A 92 -0.62 -40.25 -9.20
CA LEU A 92 0.67 -40.72 -9.72
C LEU A 92 1.18 -41.97 -9.01
N ASP A 93 1.90 -42.80 -9.76
CA ASP A 93 2.59 -44.01 -9.28
C ASP A 93 3.64 -43.69 -8.23
N ALA A 94 3.83 -44.61 -7.27
CA ALA A 94 4.82 -44.48 -6.21
C ALA A 94 6.23 -44.27 -6.75
N SER A 95 6.63 -45.00 -7.79
CA SER A 95 7.96 -44.88 -8.41
C SER A 95 8.22 -43.47 -8.97
N THR A 96 7.22 -42.83 -9.58
CA THR A 96 7.40 -41.45 -10.09
C THR A 96 7.51 -40.43 -8.97
N LYS A 97 6.74 -40.61 -7.89
CA LYS A 97 6.85 -39.77 -6.68
C LYS A 97 8.19 -39.94 -5.99
N GLU A 98 8.72 -41.16 -5.96
CA GLU A 98 10.02 -41.48 -5.38
C GLU A 98 11.17 -40.77 -6.11
N LYS A 99 11.15 -40.74 -7.46
CA LYS A 99 12.13 -39.97 -8.25
C LYS A 99 12.21 -38.50 -7.84
N TYR A 100 11.07 -37.83 -7.68
CA TYR A 100 11.03 -36.44 -7.21
C TYR A 100 11.45 -36.29 -5.75
N SER A 101 11.25 -37.32 -4.93
CA SER A 101 11.71 -37.35 -3.54
C SER A 101 13.23 -37.47 -3.46
N GLU A 102 13.84 -38.36 -4.25
CA GLU A 102 15.29 -38.52 -4.35
C GLU A 102 15.97 -37.26 -4.86
N GLU A 103 15.40 -36.62 -5.90
CA GLU A 103 15.89 -35.34 -6.41
C GLU A 103 15.86 -34.27 -5.32
N PHE A 104 14.75 -34.14 -4.58
CA PHE A 104 14.67 -33.21 -3.46
C PHE A 104 15.69 -33.52 -2.35
N CYS A 105 15.90 -34.80 -2.01
CA CYS A 105 16.89 -35.22 -1.02
C CYS A 105 18.32 -34.85 -1.43
N ARG A 106 18.65 -35.00 -2.72
CA ARG A 106 19.94 -34.56 -3.26
C ARG A 106 20.09 -33.03 -3.21
N GLU A 107 19.07 -32.31 -3.66
CA GLU A 107 19.12 -30.85 -3.67
C GLU A 107 19.15 -30.23 -2.26
N ILE A 108 18.45 -30.82 -1.28
CA ILE A 108 18.46 -30.31 0.09
C ILE A 108 19.80 -30.54 0.79
N ALA A 109 20.49 -31.63 0.47
CA ALA A 109 21.86 -31.87 0.93
C ALA A 109 22.82 -30.81 0.37
N ALA A 110 22.81 -30.61 -0.95
CA ALA A 110 23.62 -29.58 -1.61
C ALA A 110 23.31 -28.16 -1.08
N TYR A 111 22.03 -27.86 -0.83
CA TYR A 111 21.61 -26.60 -0.22
C TYR A 111 22.19 -26.38 1.18
N SER A 112 22.27 -27.44 1.99
CA SER A 112 22.83 -27.37 3.34
C SER A 112 24.29 -26.94 3.32
N GLU A 113 25.07 -27.52 2.40
CA GLU A 113 26.49 -27.19 2.19
C GLU A 113 26.66 -25.75 1.71
N GLN A 114 25.93 -25.36 0.65
CA GLN A 114 25.93 -23.98 0.14
C GLN A 114 25.56 -22.95 1.21
N LEU A 115 24.58 -23.27 2.06
CA LEU A 115 24.16 -22.38 3.14
C LEU A 115 25.23 -22.28 4.25
N SER A 116 25.94 -23.37 4.53
CA SER A 116 27.06 -23.39 5.49
C SER A 116 28.19 -22.49 5.00
N GLU A 117 28.59 -22.64 3.74
CA GLU A 117 29.64 -21.83 3.12
C GLU A 117 29.25 -20.35 3.06
N TYR A 118 28.02 -20.06 2.64
CA TYR A 118 27.46 -18.70 2.63
C TYR A 118 27.54 -18.02 4.00
N LYS A 119 27.21 -18.75 5.09
CA LYS A 119 27.28 -18.20 6.44
C LYS A 119 28.72 -17.93 6.90
N LYS A 120 29.70 -18.72 6.44
CA LYS A 120 31.12 -18.51 6.76
C LYS A 120 31.68 -17.26 6.07
N GLN A 121 31.19 -16.94 4.87
CA GLN A 121 31.59 -15.75 4.11
C GLN A 121 31.06 -14.43 4.73
N LEU A 122 30.04 -14.51 5.58
CA LEU A 122 29.41 -13.34 6.20
C LEU A 122 29.98 -13.07 7.60
N ALA A 123 30.37 -11.82 7.84
CA ALA A 123 30.73 -11.35 9.17
C ALA A 123 29.51 -11.39 10.12
N LYS A 124 29.75 -11.61 11.41
CA LYS A 124 28.68 -11.62 12.43
C LYS A 124 27.90 -10.30 12.45
N GLU A 125 28.58 -9.17 12.26
CA GLU A 125 27.95 -7.85 12.21
C GLU A 125 26.97 -7.71 11.03
N ASP A 126 27.35 -8.21 9.86
CA ASP A 126 26.51 -8.14 8.67
C ASP A 126 25.30 -9.05 8.79
N LEU A 127 25.44 -10.23 9.41
CA LEU A 127 24.30 -11.08 9.76
C LEU A 127 23.29 -10.36 10.66
N LEU A 128 23.76 -9.56 11.63
CA LEU A 128 22.89 -8.77 12.50
C LEU A 128 22.18 -7.66 11.71
N LYS A 129 22.89 -6.93 10.84
CA LYS A 129 22.29 -5.92 9.96
C LYS A 129 21.22 -6.52 9.04
N ILE A 130 21.51 -7.66 8.41
CA ILE A 130 20.54 -8.41 7.57
C ILE A 130 19.31 -8.81 8.40
N GLN A 131 19.51 -9.31 9.63
CA GLN A 131 18.42 -9.70 10.51
C GLN A 131 17.56 -8.49 10.92
N GLU A 132 18.17 -7.35 11.23
CA GLU A 132 17.47 -6.12 11.57
C GLU A 132 16.69 -5.57 10.37
N ALA A 133 17.30 -5.51 9.19
CA ALA A 133 16.63 -5.11 7.96
C ALA A 133 15.41 -6.00 7.67
N ARG A 134 15.53 -7.32 7.83
CA ARG A 134 14.39 -8.26 7.72
C ARG A 134 13.29 -7.97 8.74
N LYS A 135 13.64 -7.72 10.00
CA LYS A 135 12.67 -7.34 11.04
C LYS A 135 11.95 -6.04 10.69
N ASN A 136 12.67 -5.04 10.16
CA ASN A 136 12.10 -3.76 9.77
C ASN A 136 11.16 -3.89 8.58
N ILE A 137 11.55 -4.65 7.54
CA ILE A 137 10.68 -4.97 6.40
C ILE A 137 9.43 -5.73 6.85
N ALA A 138 9.56 -6.70 7.76
CA ALA A 138 8.43 -7.45 8.30
C ALA A 138 7.47 -6.54 9.07
N LYS A 139 7.99 -5.68 9.97
CA LYS A 139 7.20 -4.69 10.70
C LYS A 139 6.47 -3.74 9.76
N GLU A 140 7.15 -3.24 8.73
CA GLU A 140 6.57 -2.34 7.73
C GLU A 140 5.48 -3.02 6.90
N LYS A 141 5.68 -4.29 6.53
CA LYS A 141 4.66 -5.10 5.84
C LYS A 141 3.41 -5.28 6.70
N GLU A 142 3.57 -5.56 7.99
CA GLU A 142 2.43 -5.67 8.91
C GLU A 142 1.71 -4.32 9.08
N LYS A 143 2.44 -3.21 9.26
CA LYS A 143 1.84 -1.86 9.27
C LYS A 143 1.03 -1.58 8.00
N ARG A 144 1.54 -1.94 6.82
CA ARG A 144 0.81 -1.76 5.55
C ARG A 144 -0.44 -2.63 5.48
N LYS A 145 -0.40 -3.86 6.01
CA LYS A 145 -1.59 -4.72 6.10
C LYS A 145 -2.64 -4.13 7.03
N THR A 146 -2.25 -3.67 8.22
CA THR A 146 -3.19 -3.05 9.17
C THR A 146 -3.81 -1.79 8.59
N ILE A 147 -3.02 -0.90 7.99
CA ILE A 147 -3.54 0.29 7.29
C ILE A 147 -4.54 -0.09 6.19
N ARG A 148 -4.28 -1.14 5.41
CA ARG A 148 -5.23 -1.61 4.38
C ARG A 148 -6.54 -2.11 4.97
N ILE A 149 -6.48 -2.87 6.06
CA ILE A 149 -7.66 -3.37 6.77
C ILE A 149 -8.47 -2.20 7.33
N LEU A 150 -7.82 -1.28 8.05
CA LEU A 150 -8.46 -0.09 8.61
C LEU A 150 -9.07 0.80 7.53
N ARG A 151 -8.43 0.94 6.37
CA ARG A 151 -9.01 1.67 5.22
C ARG A 151 -10.26 1.00 4.67
N ARG A 152 -10.27 -0.33 4.54
CA ARG A 152 -11.47 -1.07 4.10
C ARG A 152 -12.60 -0.95 5.12
N GLU A 153 -12.27 -1.06 6.40
CA GLU A 153 -13.26 -0.88 7.47
C GLU A 153 -13.81 0.55 7.48
N ALA A 154 -12.97 1.57 7.29
CA ALA A 154 -13.41 2.96 7.18
C ALA A 154 -14.40 3.14 6.02
N ILE A 155 -14.11 2.54 4.86
CA ILE A 155 -14.99 2.58 3.69
C ILE A 155 -16.31 1.86 3.99
N ALA A 156 -16.26 0.70 4.64
CA ALA A 156 -17.45 -0.06 5.03
C ALA A 156 -18.32 0.66 6.09
N LEU A 157 -17.73 1.61 6.83
CA LEU A 157 -18.43 2.47 7.80
C LEU A 157 -18.82 3.83 7.21
N ASP A 158 -18.93 3.91 5.88
CA ASP A 158 -19.34 5.09 5.13
C ASP A 158 -18.50 6.33 5.46
N LYS A 159 -17.17 6.15 5.61
CA LYS A 159 -16.27 7.29 5.79
C LYS A 159 -16.48 8.30 4.65
N PRO A 160 -16.82 9.57 4.97
CA PRO A 160 -16.97 10.60 3.96
C PRO A 160 -15.73 10.68 3.07
N LYS A 161 -15.93 10.78 1.74
CA LYS A 161 -14.84 10.96 0.78
C LYS A 161 -14.45 12.44 0.71
N LEU A 162 -13.15 12.69 0.52
CA LEU A 162 -12.66 14.03 0.26
C LEU A 162 -13.28 14.53 -1.05
N PRO A 163 -13.82 15.77 -1.11
CA PRO A 163 -14.39 16.31 -2.33
C PRO A 163 -13.29 16.52 -3.38
N ASP A 164 -13.69 16.41 -4.63
CA ASP A 164 -12.78 16.49 -5.76
C ASP A 164 -12.03 17.83 -5.85
N ALA A 165 -10.82 17.78 -6.38
CA ALA A 165 -10.04 18.97 -6.66
C ALA A 165 -10.67 19.80 -7.78
N GLN A 166 -10.39 21.10 -7.83
CA GLN A 166 -10.94 22.04 -8.84
C GLN A 166 -10.86 21.50 -10.27
N PHE A 167 -9.70 20.93 -10.63
CA PHE A 167 -9.49 20.36 -11.95
C PHE A 167 -10.35 19.11 -12.23
N LEU A 168 -10.55 18.23 -11.25
CA LEU A 168 -11.38 17.04 -11.44
C LEU A 168 -12.85 17.44 -11.60
N ARG A 169 -13.32 18.44 -10.84
CA ARG A 169 -14.66 19.01 -11.04
C ARG A 169 -14.81 19.69 -12.41
N PHE A 170 -13.77 20.36 -12.88
CA PHE A 170 -13.74 20.86 -14.26
C PHE A 170 -13.84 19.73 -15.29
N LEU A 171 -13.16 18.60 -15.07
CA LEU A 171 -13.29 17.45 -15.97
C LEU A 171 -14.72 16.88 -16.00
N GLU A 172 -15.46 16.94 -14.90
CA GLU A 172 -16.89 16.55 -14.86
C GLU A 172 -17.79 17.51 -15.64
N ALA A 173 -17.44 18.80 -15.67
CA ALA A 173 -18.21 19.83 -16.38
C ALA A 173 -17.98 19.81 -17.90
N VAL A 174 -17.01 19.03 -18.37
CA VAL A 174 -16.53 19.05 -19.75
C VAL A 174 -16.91 17.75 -20.46
N PRO A 175 -17.21 17.77 -21.77
CA PRO A 175 -17.63 16.58 -22.50
C PRO A 175 -16.67 15.40 -22.37
N ASP A 176 -17.26 14.21 -22.36
CA ASP A 176 -16.54 12.95 -22.17
C ASP A 176 -15.46 12.68 -23.24
N ARG A 177 -14.51 11.84 -22.83
CA ARG A 177 -13.46 11.32 -23.69
C ARG A 177 -14.06 10.55 -24.86
N GLN A 178 -13.55 10.82 -26.07
CA GLN A 178 -13.87 10.02 -27.26
C GLN A 178 -13.46 8.55 -27.07
N PRO A 179 -14.28 7.56 -27.45
CA PRO A 179 -14.01 6.14 -27.20
C PRO A 179 -12.59 5.68 -27.61
N ASP A 180 -12.10 6.17 -28.74
CA ASP A 180 -10.82 5.78 -29.35
C ASP A 180 -9.59 6.55 -28.81
N GLU A 181 -9.77 7.66 -28.10
CA GLU A 181 -8.66 8.47 -27.61
C GLU A 181 -8.07 7.86 -26.32
N ALA A 182 -6.76 7.60 -26.25
CA ALA A 182 -6.16 7.14 -24.98
C ALA A 182 -6.44 8.13 -23.82
N TYR A 183 -6.92 7.64 -22.67
CA TYR A 183 -7.31 8.47 -21.51
C TYR A 183 -6.22 9.44 -21.03
N ILE A 184 -4.95 9.02 -21.06
CA ILE A 184 -3.82 9.88 -20.70
C ILE A 184 -3.63 11.04 -21.71
N LYS A 185 -3.91 10.82 -22.99
CA LYS A 185 -3.86 11.86 -24.03
C LYS A 185 -4.97 12.89 -23.80
N TYR A 186 -6.19 12.41 -23.56
CA TYR A 186 -7.35 13.22 -23.18
C TYR A 186 -7.04 14.10 -21.96
N LEU A 187 -6.54 13.50 -20.86
CA LEU A 187 -6.19 14.24 -19.64
C LEU A 187 -5.11 15.30 -19.85
N ARG A 188 -4.08 15.03 -20.67
CA ARG A 188 -3.04 16.02 -20.97
C ARG A 188 -3.61 17.23 -21.70
N ARG A 189 -4.51 17.01 -22.66
CA ARG A 189 -5.19 18.07 -23.40
C ARG A 189 -6.07 18.89 -22.46
N LYS A 190 -6.91 18.25 -21.65
CA LYS A 190 -7.76 18.95 -20.66
C LYS A 190 -6.96 19.68 -19.60
N ALA A 191 -5.81 19.17 -19.18
CA ALA A 191 -4.90 19.88 -18.30
C ALA A 191 -4.31 21.14 -18.96
N ALA A 192 -4.04 21.12 -20.27
CA ALA A 192 -3.63 22.29 -21.01
C ALA A 192 -4.76 23.33 -21.11
N GLU A 193 -5.99 22.88 -21.44
CA GLU A 193 -7.19 23.73 -21.44
C GLU A 193 -7.40 24.38 -20.05
N TRP A 194 -7.33 23.61 -18.97
CA TRP A 194 -7.42 24.11 -17.60
C TRP A 194 -6.35 25.14 -17.27
N LYS A 195 -5.11 24.94 -17.73
CA LYS A 195 -4.02 25.90 -17.51
C LYS A 195 -4.35 27.24 -18.16
N CYS A 196 -4.93 27.22 -19.35
CA CYS A 196 -5.29 28.39 -20.16
C CYS A 196 -6.62 29.06 -19.74
N LEU A 197 -7.47 28.43 -18.92
CA LEU A 197 -8.67 29.07 -18.39
C LEU A 197 -8.36 30.36 -17.65
N SER A 198 -9.25 31.34 -17.79
CA SER A 198 -9.17 32.60 -17.07
C SER A 198 -9.35 32.41 -15.57
N GLU A 199 -8.87 33.37 -14.79
CA GLU A 199 -8.96 33.29 -13.33
C GLU A 199 -10.41 33.35 -12.84
N SER A 200 -11.28 34.10 -13.54
CA SER A 200 -12.72 34.16 -13.27
C SER A 200 -13.42 32.81 -13.49
N GLU A 201 -13.07 32.08 -14.55
CA GLU A 201 -13.61 30.73 -14.79
C GLU A 201 -13.11 29.73 -13.74
N LYS A 202 -11.83 29.81 -13.36
CA LYS A 202 -11.26 28.99 -12.28
C LYS A 202 -11.88 29.30 -10.92
N GLN A 203 -12.28 30.55 -10.69
CA GLN A 203 -12.86 31.00 -9.43
C GLN A 203 -14.16 30.26 -9.09
N VAL A 204 -15.01 29.98 -10.08
CA VAL A 204 -16.23 29.18 -9.88
C VAL A 204 -15.90 27.80 -9.29
N TYR A 205 -14.91 27.10 -9.85
CA TYR A 205 -14.49 25.80 -9.35
C TYR A 205 -13.82 25.88 -7.96
N LYS A 206 -13.08 26.96 -7.68
CA LYS A 206 -12.49 27.23 -6.36
C LYS A 206 -13.56 27.38 -5.28
N GLU A 207 -14.59 28.16 -5.55
CA GLU A 207 -15.70 28.39 -4.62
C GLU A 207 -16.53 27.14 -4.40
N GLN A 208 -16.87 26.43 -5.47
CA GLN A 208 -17.54 25.14 -5.35
C GLN A 208 -16.70 24.17 -4.51
N GLN A 209 -15.38 24.13 -4.69
CA GLN A 209 -14.51 23.24 -3.90
C GLN A 209 -14.49 23.66 -2.43
N ALA A 210 -14.41 24.96 -2.16
CA ALA A 210 -14.41 25.50 -0.81
C ALA A 210 -15.71 25.14 -0.07
N ASN A 211 -16.86 25.23 -0.74
CA ASN A 211 -18.15 24.84 -0.18
C ASN A 211 -18.21 23.33 0.08
N ALA A 212 -17.82 22.50 -0.89
CA ALA A 212 -17.78 21.05 -0.70
C ALA A 212 -16.82 20.62 0.43
N LEU A 213 -15.71 21.34 0.64
CA LEU A 213 -14.80 21.10 1.76
C LEU A 213 -15.42 21.45 3.11
N LYS A 214 -16.27 22.49 3.19
CA LYS A 214 -17.01 22.81 4.42
C LYS A 214 -17.98 21.68 4.76
N ASP A 215 -18.75 21.22 3.78
CA ASP A 215 -19.70 20.10 3.96
C ASP A 215 -18.97 18.81 4.37
N TYR A 216 -17.85 18.52 3.71
CA TYR A 216 -17.00 17.38 4.06
C TYR A 216 -16.47 17.47 5.49
N ARG A 217 -16.02 18.65 5.95
CA ARG A 217 -15.54 18.85 7.32
C ARG A 217 -16.65 18.53 8.33
N MET A 218 -17.87 19.01 8.08
CA MET A 218 -19.02 18.71 8.94
C MET A 218 -19.34 17.22 8.97
N LYS A 219 -19.48 16.59 7.80
CA LYS A 219 -19.73 15.14 7.68
C LYS A 219 -18.63 14.31 8.37
N MET A 220 -17.37 14.74 8.26
CA MET A 220 -16.25 14.09 8.93
C MET A 220 -16.32 14.21 10.46
N LEU A 221 -16.73 15.36 11.00
CA LEU A 221 -16.93 15.53 12.44
C LEU A 221 -18.03 14.60 12.96
N GLU A 222 -19.17 14.55 12.28
CA GLU A 222 -20.27 13.64 12.60
C GLU A 222 -19.83 12.18 12.56
N TRP A 223 -19.12 11.79 11.49
CA TRP A 223 -18.59 10.44 11.33
C TRP A 223 -17.59 10.09 12.45
N LYS A 224 -16.67 10.99 12.80
CA LYS A 224 -15.76 10.79 13.94
C LYS A 224 -16.52 10.61 15.25
N GLY A 225 -17.55 11.42 15.50
CA GLY A 225 -18.43 11.26 16.66
C GLY A 225 -19.13 9.91 16.69
N LYS A 226 -19.64 9.44 15.53
CA LYS A 226 -20.23 8.09 15.38
C LYS A 226 -19.20 7.00 15.70
N MET A 227 -17.97 7.12 15.21
CA MET A 227 -16.91 6.14 15.47
C MET A 227 -16.49 6.11 16.95
N ILE A 228 -16.43 7.27 17.61
CA ILE A 228 -16.16 7.37 19.06
C ILE A 228 -17.25 6.66 19.86
N ARG A 229 -18.53 6.87 19.52
CA ARG A 229 -19.67 6.19 20.18
C ARG A 229 -19.65 4.67 19.98
N LEU A 230 -19.23 4.22 18.80
CA LEU A 230 -19.07 2.79 18.47
C LEU A 230 -17.77 2.19 19.02
N GLY A 231 -16.89 2.97 19.66
CA GLY A 231 -15.60 2.50 20.17
C GLY A 231 -14.54 2.19 19.09
N LYS A 232 -14.77 2.59 17.84
CA LYS A 232 -13.91 2.28 16.68
C LYS A 232 -12.83 3.34 16.44
N TYR A 233 -12.01 3.57 17.46
CA TYR A 233 -10.99 4.63 17.45
C TYR A 233 -9.89 4.41 16.39
N GLU A 234 -9.53 3.15 16.12
CA GLU A 234 -8.44 2.80 15.21
C GLU A 234 -8.71 3.21 13.75
N VAL A 235 -9.99 3.32 13.39
CA VAL A 235 -10.44 3.69 12.05
C VAL A 235 -10.41 5.21 11.84
N ILE A 236 -10.54 5.98 12.93
CA ILE A 236 -10.53 7.45 12.91
C ILE A 236 -9.13 7.97 12.60
N ASP A 237 -8.13 7.42 13.29
CA ASP A 237 -6.78 7.91 13.31
C ASP A 237 -5.81 6.78 12.95
N SER A 238 -5.46 6.67 11.67
CA SER A 238 -4.33 5.85 11.25
C SER A 238 -2.98 6.39 11.76
N GLU A 239 -2.98 7.56 12.39
CA GLU A 239 -1.87 8.20 13.11
C GLU A 239 -2.39 8.86 14.41
N ILE A 240 -2.72 8.10 15.44
CA ILE A 240 -3.00 8.70 16.77
C ILE A 240 -1.68 9.21 17.36
N PRO A 241 -1.52 10.51 17.65
CA PRO A 241 -0.38 10.99 18.43
C PRO A 241 -0.32 10.27 19.79
N ARG A 242 0.88 9.82 20.20
CA ARG A 242 1.11 8.99 21.40
C ARG A 242 0.32 9.42 22.65
N TYR A 243 0.07 10.71 22.83
CA TYR A 243 -0.60 11.25 24.00
C TYR A 243 -2.07 10.80 24.15
N LEU A 244 -2.82 10.59 23.06
CA LEU A 244 -4.21 10.11 23.13
C LEU A 244 -4.32 8.59 23.40
N LYS A 245 -3.20 7.85 23.35
CA LYS A 245 -3.13 6.44 23.80
C LYS A 245 -3.18 6.33 25.33
N TYR A 246 -2.72 7.36 26.05
CA TYR A 246 -2.66 7.39 27.51
C TYR A 246 -4.03 7.64 28.16
N GLU A 247 -4.93 8.41 27.53
CA GLU A 247 -6.28 8.63 28.07
C GLU A 247 -7.10 7.33 28.16
N ARG A 248 -6.86 6.38 27.24
CA ARG A 248 -7.49 5.05 27.26
C ARG A 248 -7.01 4.20 28.45
N ILE A 249 -5.74 4.31 28.83
CA ILE A 249 -5.16 3.63 29.99
C ILE A 249 -5.71 4.23 31.29
N LEU A 250 -5.80 5.57 31.35
CA LEU A 250 -6.34 6.28 32.51
C LEU A 250 -7.84 6.00 32.71
N ASN A 251 -8.63 5.97 31.64
CA ASN A 251 -10.07 5.69 31.73
C ASN A 251 -10.39 4.22 32.06
N ASN A 252 -9.59 3.26 31.60
CA ASN A 252 -9.71 1.86 32.02
C ASN A 252 -9.24 1.62 33.47
N SER A 253 -8.21 2.34 33.92
CA SER A 253 -7.77 2.31 35.32
C SER A 253 -8.76 2.98 36.28
N ARG A 254 -9.43 4.07 35.85
CA ARG A 254 -10.53 4.70 36.61
C ARG A 254 -11.73 3.75 36.73
N LYS A 255 -12.15 3.07 35.65
CA LYS A 255 -13.22 2.07 35.69
C LYS A 255 -12.94 0.87 36.61
N LYS A 256 -11.66 0.49 36.81
CA LYS A 256 -11.25 -0.53 37.78
C LYS A 256 -11.26 -0.04 39.24
N LYS A 257 -11.09 1.27 39.47
CA LYS A 257 -11.07 1.87 40.82
C LYS A 257 -12.45 2.02 41.46
N PHE A 258 -13.51 2.09 40.66
CA PHE A 258 -14.91 2.20 41.13
C PHE A 258 -15.64 0.85 41.22
N LYS A 259 -14.91 -0.27 41.09
CA LYS A 259 -15.43 -1.65 41.21
C LYS A 259 -14.89 -2.40 42.44
N LYS A 260 -14.34 -1.68 43.41
CA LYS A 260 -13.98 -2.19 44.74
C LYS A 260 -14.82 -1.49 45.78
#